data_AF-A0A8C5GZF5-F1
#
_entry.id   AF-A0A8C5GZF5-F1
#
_cell.length_a   1.000
_cell.length_b   1.000
_cell.length_c   1.000
_cell.angle_alpha   90.00
_cell.angle_beta   90.00
_cell.angle_gamma   90.00
#
_symmetry.space_group_name_H-M   'P 1'
#
loop_
_entity.id
_entity.type
_entity.pdbx_description
1 polymer ?
#
loop_
_entity_poly.entity_id
_entity_poly.type
_entity_poly.pdbx_seq_one_letter_code
_entity_poly.pdbx_strand_id
1 'polypeptide(L)'
;MGSGESTTRKVSFGVDDEDRVRILRGIKLSEDVLQRMRGVANIAPGSSSSSSQKDTGTSSHASCGSPPQQSCNFGKPTTDTKKEQRRPERQQTTSEGDLAQVAQKEKAAASEEMTKGMSRERQLIREEAKKAQRLSADEIEVMAQQLQKKDSQLKALDAFYKEQLAQMEKRNWEKYQQGKEQFHQAASKTEENVRSRNTDPACPGLQAQIFSCYSDNKDHTLKCSGLAKEYMQCINAAKKNLLINHG
;
A
#
# COMPACT_ATOMS: atom_id res chain seq x y z
N MET A 1 25.01 -58.32 12.41
CA MET A 1 23.96 -58.16 11.38
C MET A 1 23.19 -56.88 11.69
N GLY A 2 23.01 -55.99 10.71
CA GLY A 2 22.06 -54.87 10.80
C GLY A 2 22.68 -53.47 10.81
N SER A 3 23.22 -53.03 9.66
CA SER A 3 23.44 -51.61 9.37
C SER A 3 22.09 -50.88 9.28
N GLY A 4 21.94 -49.79 10.02
CA GLY A 4 20.78 -48.88 9.94
C GLY A 4 21.24 -47.49 9.54
N GLU A 5 21.08 -47.18 8.26
CA GLU A 5 21.54 -45.95 7.61
C GLU A 5 20.88 -44.70 8.22
N SER A 6 21.70 -43.70 8.58
CA SER A 6 21.22 -42.36 8.92
C SER A 6 20.69 -41.68 7.66
N THR A 7 19.38 -41.74 7.45
CA THR A 7 18.71 -40.96 6.41
C THR A 7 18.52 -39.52 6.92
N THR A 8 19.33 -38.60 6.40
CA THR A 8 19.04 -37.16 6.55
C THR A 8 17.82 -36.87 5.68
N ARG A 9 16.71 -36.43 6.31
CA ARG A 9 15.50 -36.05 5.59
C ARG A 9 15.83 -34.91 4.63
N LYS A 10 15.99 -35.22 3.34
CA LYS A 10 15.97 -34.22 2.29
C LYS A 10 14.54 -33.73 2.15
N VAL A 11 14.30 -32.49 2.60
CA VAL A 11 13.10 -31.74 2.26
C VAL A 11 13.24 -31.32 0.81
N SER A 12 12.61 -32.05 -0.10
CA SER A 12 12.41 -31.60 -1.47
C SER A 12 11.38 -30.47 -1.43
N PHE A 13 11.86 -29.23 -1.46
CA PHE A 13 11.07 -28.14 -2.00
C PHE A 13 10.83 -28.49 -3.47
N GLY A 14 9.58 -28.60 -3.89
CA GLY A 14 9.24 -28.61 -5.31
C GLY A 14 9.83 -27.35 -5.92
N VAL A 15 10.99 -27.51 -6.56
CA VAL A 15 11.58 -26.52 -7.44
C VAL A 15 10.63 -26.50 -8.62
N ASP A 16 9.86 -25.43 -8.70
CA ASP A 16 9.09 -25.06 -9.87
C ASP A 16 10.06 -25.04 -11.06
N ASP A 17 10.01 -26.08 -11.90
CA ASP A 17 10.93 -26.32 -13.01
C ASP A 17 10.77 -25.28 -14.15
N GLU A 18 9.88 -24.30 -13.98
CA GLU A 18 9.56 -23.27 -14.97
C GLU A 18 10.18 -21.89 -14.68
N ASP A 19 10.86 -21.77 -13.54
CA ASP A 19 11.42 -20.51 -13.09
C ASP A 19 12.75 -20.26 -13.82
N ARG A 20 12.72 -19.44 -14.87
CA ARG A 20 13.91 -18.99 -15.64
C ARG A 20 14.77 -18.06 -14.78
N VAL A 21 15.43 -18.61 -13.77
CA VAL A 21 16.22 -17.87 -12.78
C VAL A 21 17.70 -17.92 -13.15
N ARG A 22 18.38 -16.77 -13.23
CA ARG A 22 19.84 -16.72 -13.41
C ARG A 22 20.52 -16.42 -12.08
N ILE A 23 21.61 -17.13 -11.79
CA ILE A 23 22.39 -16.92 -10.56
C ILE A 23 23.48 -15.89 -10.83
N LEU A 24 23.41 -14.73 -10.18
CA LEU A 24 24.49 -13.74 -10.14
C LEU A 24 25.13 -13.76 -8.76
N ARG A 25 26.44 -14.07 -8.70
CA ARG A 25 27.23 -14.07 -7.45
C ARG A 25 26.60 -14.86 -6.29
N GLY A 26 25.96 -15.99 -6.59
CA GLY A 26 25.41 -16.91 -5.58
C GLY A 26 23.99 -16.58 -5.09
N ILE A 27 23.34 -15.56 -5.66
CA ILE A 27 21.94 -15.21 -5.34
C ILE A 27 21.05 -15.58 -6.52
N LYS A 28 19.96 -16.33 -6.26
CA LYS A 28 18.95 -16.71 -7.27
C LYS A 28 18.02 -15.51 -7.47
N LEU A 29 18.05 -14.88 -8.65
CA LEU A 29 17.20 -13.73 -8.99
C LEU A 29 16.36 -14.04 -10.23
N SER A 30 15.05 -13.78 -10.15
CA SER A 30 14.13 -13.95 -11.28
C SER A 30 14.48 -12.98 -12.42
N GLU A 31 14.17 -13.36 -13.65
CA GLU A 31 14.47 -12.55 -14.84
C GLU A 31 13.85 -11.14 -14.74
N ASP A 32 12.66 -11.00 -14.13
CA ASP A 32 12.02 -9.69 -13.90
C ASP A 32 12.81 -8.79 -12.94
N VAL A 33 13.43 -9.36 -11.90
CA VAL A 33 14.30 -8.60 -10.99
C VAL A 33 15.59 -8.22 -11.70
N LEU A 34 16.15 -9.11 -12.50
CA LEU A 34 17.33 -8.85 -13.31
C LEU A 34 17.08 -7.78 -14.38
N GLN A 35 15.92 -7.79 -15.02
CA GLN A 35 15.54 -6.83 -16.05
C GLN A 35 15.39 -5.42 -15.45
N ARG A 36 14.82 -5.31 -14.24
CA ARG A 36 14.79 -4.05 -13.49
C ARG A 36 16.20 -3.58 -13.10
N MET A 37 17.06 -4.47 -12.61
CA MET A 37 18.45 -4.11 -12.27
C MET A 37 19.27 -3.70 -13.49
N ARG A 38 19.03 -4.30 -14.66
CA ARG A 38 19.65 -3.89 -15.94
C ARG A 38 19.06 -2.58 -16.48
N GLY A 39 17.76 -2.33 -16.26
CA GLY A 39 17.06 -1.11 -16.66
C GLY A 39 17.56 0.16 -15.96
N VAL A 40 18.13 0.03 -14.76
CA VAL A 40 18.77 1.15 -14.04
C VAL A 40 20.16 1.50 -14.63
N ALA A 41 20.82 0.56 -15.31
CA ALA A 41 22.15 0.77 -15.89
C ALA A 41 22.13 1.35 -17.33
N ASN A 42 20.95 1.54 -17.93
CA ASN A 42 20.78 2.14 -19.27
C ASN A 42 20.30 3.59 -19.27
N ILE A 43 20.32 4.28 -18.12
CA ILE A 43 20.17 5.73 -18.09
C ILE A 43 21.58 6.34 -17.99
N ALA A 44 22.14 6.66 -19.16
CA ALA A 44 23.31 7.52 -19.23
C ALA A 44 22.99 8.92 -18.66
N PRO A 45 23.90 9.54 -17.90
CA PRO A 45 23.68 10.87 -17.36
C PRO A 45 24.08 11.95 -18.39
N GLY A 46 23.22 12.94 -18.61
CA GLY A 46 23.61 14.17 -19.32
C GLY A 46 22.47 14.91 -20.00
N SER A 47 22.08 16.05 -19.41
CA SER A 47 21.71 17.35 -20.02
C SER A 47 20.85 17.37 -21.30
N SER A 48 19.82 18.20 -21.48
CA SER A 48 19.39 19.44 -20.82
C SER A 48 18.18 19.99 -21.61
N SER A 49 17.41 20.88 -20.98
CA SER A 49 16.53 21.92 -21.58
C SER A 49 15.22 21.41 -22.23
N SER A 50 14.04 21.99 -22.00
CA SER A 50 13.71 23.36 -21.56
C SER A 50 12.27 23.45 -21.01
N SER A 51 12.13 24.27 -19.95
CA SER A 51 11.04 25.17 -19.51
C SER A 51 9.64 25.04 -20.14
N SER A 52 8.56 24.81 -19.39
CA SER A 52 7.86 25.68 -18.40
C SER A 52 7.04 26.83 -18.99
N GLN A 53 5.73 26.78 -18.67
CA GLN A 53 4.82 27.85 -18.20
C GLN A 53 4.52 29.05 -19.14
N LYS A 54 3.30 29.57 -19.37
CA LYS A 54 2.08 29.92 -18.59
C LYS A 54 1.91 31.45 -18.60
N ASP A 55 0.71 31.88 -19.03
CA ASP A 55 -0.06 33.09 -18.63
C ASP A 55 0.27 34.54 -19.14
N THR A 56 -0.74 35.06 -19.88
CA THR A 56 -1.46 36.37 -19.79
C THR A 56 -0.74 37.74 -19.78
N GLY A 57 -1.28 38.68 -20.59
CA GLY A 57 -1.55 40.04 -20.13
C GLY A 57 -1.46 41.21 -21.14
N THR A 58 -2.64 41.77 -21.51
CA THR A 58 -2.99 43.21 -21.36
C THR A 58 -2.84 44.23 -22.52
N SER A 59 -3.97 44.93 -22.72
CA SER A 59 -4.22 46.34 -23.15
C SER A 59 -4.03 46.84 -24.60
N SER A 60 -5.18 47.09 -25.24
CA SER A 60 -5.70 48.34 -25.82
C SER A 60 -4.80 49.60 -25.87
N HIS A 61 -4.65 50.22 -27.05
CA HIS A 61 -5.29 51.49 -27.47
C HIS A 61 -4.58 52.14 -28.68
N ALA A 62 -5.40 52.86 -29.46
CA ALA A 62 -5.12 54.11 -30.18
C ALA A 62 -5.03 54.06 -31.73
N SER A 63 -5.89 54.91 -32.28
CA SER A 63 -6.24 55.15 -33.66
C SER A 63 -5.21 55.91 -34.49
N CYS A 64 -5.50 55.91 -35.79
CA CYS A 64 -5.43 57.02 -36.74
C CYS A 64 -4.17 57.15 -37.59
N GLY A 65 -4.38 57.14 -38.91
CA GLY A 65 -3.39 57.54 -39.91
C GLY A 65 -3.67 56.90 -41.28
N SER A 66 -4.44 57.57 -42.12
CA SER A 66 -4.49 57.37 -43.58
C SER A 66 -3.85 58.60 -44.25
N PRO A 67 -3.61 58.66 -45.58
CA PRO A 67 -3.21 57.67 -46.60
C PRO A 67 -1.99 58.19 -47.44
N PRO A 68 -1.71 57.65 -48.66
CA PRO A 68 -1.87 58.53 -49.81
C PRO A 68 -2.47 57.87 -51.08
N GLN A 69 -2.85 58.76 -51.99
CA GLN A 69 -3.65 58.61 -53.21
C GLN A 69 -2.82 58.25 -54.46
N GLN A 70 -3.50 57.68 -55.47
CA GLN A 70 -3.28 57.89 -56.91
C GLN A 70 -4.65 57.84 -57.60
N SER A 71 -5.22 58.97 -58.00
CA SER A 71 -5.07 59.68 -59.29
C SER A 71 -6.05 59.21 -60.38
N CYS A 72 -7.03 60.06 -60.69
CA CYS A 72 -7.46 60.34 -62.05
C CYS A 72 -8.12 61.72 -62.09
N ASN A 73 -7.49 62.63 -62.83
CA ASN A 73 -7.93 63.98 -63.09
C ASN A 73 -8.97 63.99 -64.22
N PHE A 74 -10.08 64.71 -64.03
CA PHE A 74 -10.70 65.51 -65.09
C PHE A 74 -11.25 66.80 -64.45
N GLY A 75 -10.65 67.95 -64.81
CA GLY A 75 -11.28 69.27 -64.66
C GLY A 75 -12.36 69.46 -65.74
N LYS A 76 -13.28 70.42 -65.69
CA LYS A 76 -13.25 71.76 -65.07
C LYS A 76 -14.71 72.30 -65.02
N PRO A 77 -14.99 73.54 -64.55
CA PRO A 77 -16.20 73.92 -63.83
C PRO A 77 -17.26 74.56 -64.75
N THR A 78 -18.47 74.89 -64.29
CA THR A 78 -18.78 76.23 -63.76
C THR A 78 -20.21 76.27 -63.24
N THR A 79 -20.35 76.95 -62.10
CA THR A 79 -21.58 77.50 -61.52
C THR A 79 -22.09 78.65 -62.44
N ASP A 80 -23.31 79.15 -62.46
CA ASP A 80 -24.36 79.40 -61.46
C ASP A 80 -25.66 79.71 -62.25
N THR A 81 -26.82 79.22 -61.80
CA THR A 81 -28.11 79.88 -62.06
C THR A 81 -29.12 79.62 -60.93
N LYS A 82 -29.13 80.57 -60.00
CA LYS A 82 -30.24 81.16 -59.25
C LYS A 82 -31.68 80.63 -59.50
N LYS A 83 -32.32 80.30 -58.36
CA LYS A 83 -33.73 80.50 -57.95
C LYS A 83 -34.88 79.62 -58.48
N GLU A 84 -35.85 79.52 -57.56
CA GLU A 84 -37.21 78.96 -57.67
C GLU A 84 -37.20 77.43 -57.85
N GLN A 85 -37.93 76.62 -57.07
CA GLN A 85 -39.37 76.72 -56.89
C GLN A 85 -39.80 75.75 -55.79
N ARG A 86 -40.43 76.28 -54.72
CA ARG A 86 -41.18 75.46 -53.77
C ARG A 86 -42.26 74.67 -54.51
N ARG A 87 -42.39 73.37 -54.17
CA ARG A 87 -43.47 72.41 -54.48
C ARG A 87 -43.02 71.24 -55.39
N PRO A 88 -42.25 70.28 -54.82
CA PRO A 88 -42.71 68.88 -54.73
C PRO A 88 -42.46 68.21 -53.35
N GLU A 89 -42.24 69.00 -52.29
CA GLU A 89 -41.89 68.53 -50.94
C GLU A 89 -42.94 67.62 -50.29
N ARG A 90 -44.20 67.69 -50.73
CA ARG A 90 -45.32 66.90 -50.16
C ARG A 90 -45.42 65.46 -50.67
N GLN A 91 -44.81 65.14 -51.82
CA GLN A 91 -44.76 63.77 -52.35
C GLN A 91 -43.47 63.04 -51.93
N GLN A 92 -42.38 63.80 -51.74
CA GLN A 92 -41.09 63.28 -51.26
C GLN A 92 -41.15 62.88 -49.77
N THR A 93 -41.82 63.69 -48.95
CA THR A 93 -42.02 63.41 -47.51
C THR A 93 -42.91 62.19 -47.26
N THR A 94 -43.91 61.93 -48.12
CA THR A 94 -44.74 60.71 -48.04
C THR A 94 -43.95 59.47 -48.44
N SER A 95 -43.14 59.53 -49.52
CA SER A 95 -42.27 58.40 -49.89
C SER A 95 -41.19 58.09 -48.85
N GLU A 96 -40.64 59.11 -48.19
CA GLU A 96 -39.64 58.97 -47.13
C GLU A 96 -40.23 58.34 -45.85
N GLY A 97 -41.47 58.70 -45.50
CA GLY A 97 -42.20 58.09 -44.38
C GLY A 97 -42.55 56.62 -44.61
N ASP A 98 -42.99 56.26 -45.82
CA ASP A 98 -43.29 54.87 -46.19
C ASP A 98 -42.03 53.99 -46.21
N LEU A 99 -40.90 54.52 -46.72
CA LEU A 99 -39.59 53.87 -46.66
C LEU A 99 -39.12 53.64 -45.20
N ALA A 100 -39.31 54.63 -44.32
CA ALA A 100 -38.96 54.50 -42.91
C ALA A 100 -39.82 53.45 -42.18
N GLN A 101 -41.10 53.35 -42.52
CA GLN A 101 -42.00 52.35 -41.93
C GLN A 101 -41.65 50.93 -42.40
N VAL A 102 -41.32 50.75 -43.67
CA VAL A 102 -40.83 49.46 -44.21
C VAL A 102 -39.51 49.09 -43.54
N ALA A 103 -38.56 50.03 -43.43
CA ALA A 103 -37.29 49.79 -42.77
C ALA A 103 -37.45 49.43 -41.27
N GLN A 104 -38.43 50.01 -40.56
CA GLN A 104 -38.73 49.63 -39.18
C GLN A 104 -39.34 48.22 -39.09
N LYS A 105 -40.26 47.87 -39.99
CA LYS A 105 -40.84 46.53 -40.05
C LYS A 105 -39.78 45.47 -40.37
N GLU A 106 -38.87 45.76 -41.30
CA GLU A 106 -37.73 44.88 -41.62
C GLU A 106 -36.77 44.73 -40.45
N LYS A 107 -36.44 45.82 -39.74
CA LYS A 107 -35.62 45.75 -38.51
C LYS A 107 -36.30 44.96 -37.40
N ALA A 108 -37.60 45.12 -37.22
CA ALA A 108 -38.38 44.36 -36.25
C ALA A 108 -38.42 42.87 -36.63
N ALA A 109 -38.66 42.56 -37.91
CA ALA A 109 -38.64 41.19 -38.42
C ALA A 109 -37.24 40.55 -38.30
N ALA A 110 -36.17 41.29 -38.62
CA ALA A 110 -34.79 40.85 -38.46
C ALA A 110 -34.40 40.65 -36.99
N SER A 111 -34.84 41.52 -36.09
CA SER A 111 -34.65 41.36 -34.64
C SER A 111 -35.42 40.14 -34.11
N GLU A 112 -36.65 39.91 -34.58
CA GLU A 112 -37.44 38.74 -34.20
C GLU A 112 -36.80 37.44 -34.71
N GLU A 113 -36.34 37.43 -35.96
CA GLU A 113 -35.62 36.30 -36.56
C GLU A 113 -34.31 36.02 -35.83
N MET A 114 -33.53 37.06 -35.50
CA MET A 114 -32.32 36.94 -34.68
C MET A 114 -32.61 36.39 -33.29
N THR A 115 -33.67 36.85 -32.60
CA THR A 115 -34.04 36.31 -31.28
C THR A 115 -34.51 34.86 -31.34
N LYS A 116 -35.19 34.45 -32.42
CA LYS A 116 -35.56 33.06 -32.69
C LYS A 116 -34.32 32.20 -32.97
N GLY A 117 -33.38 32.69 -33.77
CA GLY A 117 -32.09 32.06 -34.03
C GLY A 117 -31.28 31.84 -32.75
N MET A 118 -31.08 32.90 -31.95
CA MET A 118 -30.40 32.82 -30.65
C MET A 118 -31.09 31.89 -29.67
N SER A 119 -32.43 31.82 -29.68
CA SER A 119 -33.18 30.91 -28.80
C SER A 119 -32.95 29.44 -29.16
N ARG A 120 -32.89 29.13 -30.47
CA ARG A 120 -32.56 27.79 -30.97
C ARG A 120 -31.13 27.40 -30.63
N GLU A 121 -30.17 28.30 -30.88
CA GLU A 121 -28.76 28.08 -30.53
C GLU A 121 -28.59 27.81 -29.02
N ARG A 122 -29.24 28.60 -28.16
CA ARG A 122 -29.25 28.37 -26.71
C ARG A 122 -29.91 27.05 -26.29
N GLN A 123 -30.84 26.51 -27.07
CA GLN A 123 -31.42 25.18 -26.80
C GLN A 123 -30.44 24.08 -27.19
N LEU A 124 -29.82 24.18 -28.37
CA LEU A 124 -28.80 23.23 -28.83
C LEU A 124 -27.62 23.15 -27.86
N ILE A 125 -27.08 24.30 -27.42
CA ILE A 125 -25.98 24.36 -26.44
C ILE A 125 -26.37 23.66 -25.12
N ARG A 126 -27.62 23.84 -24.64
CA ARG A 126 -28.08 23.18 -23.40
C ARG A 126 -28.24 21.67 -23.58
N GLU A 127 -28.72 21.22 -24.73
CA GLU A 127 -28.84 19.80 -25.01
C GLU A 127 -27.47 19.13 -25.13
N GLU A 128 -26.52 19.79 -25.78
CA GLU A 128 -25.14 19.33 -25.90
C GLU A 128 -24.44 19.29 -24.54
N ALA A 129 -24.58 20.32 -23.71
CA ALA A 129 -24.05 20.34 -22.35
C ALA A 129 -24.62 19.19 -21.49
N LYS A 130 -25.93 18.90 -21.61
CA LYS A 130 -26.55 17.76 -20.92
C LYS A 130 -26.04 16.42 -21.45
N LYS A 131 -25.84 16.27 -22.76
CA LYS A 131 -25.27 15.06 -23.36
C LYS A 131 -23.84 14.84 -22.87
N ALA A 132 -23.01 15.88 -22.89
CA ALA A 132 -21.64 15.82 -22.37
C ALA A 132 -21.60 15.45 -20.87
N GLN A 133 -22.52 15.99 -20.07
CA GLN A 133 -22.63 15.65 -18.65
C GLN A 133 -23.08 14.19 -18.41
N ARG A 134 -23.96 13.65 -19.26
CA ARG A 134 -24.39 12.24 -19.16
C ARG A 134 -23.25 11.29 -19.51
N LEU A 135 -22.54 11.56 -20.61
CA LEU A 135 -21.38 10.75 -21.00
C LEU A 135 -20.33 10.71 -19.90
N SER A 136 -20.05 11.84 -19.24
CA SER A 136 -19.11 11.85 -18.10
C SER A 136 -19.66 11.15 -16.85
N ALA A 137 -20.97 11.20 -16.60
CA ALA A 137 -21.59 10.44 -15.52
C ALA A 137 -21.52 8.92 -15.78
N ASP A 138 -21.77 8.48 -17.01
CA ASP A 138 -21.69 7.08 -17.42
C ASP A 138 -20.24 6.54 -17.27
N GLU A 139 -19.24 7.33 -17.65
CA GLU A 139 -17.82 6.99 -17.45
C GLU A 139 -17.47 6.83 -15.95
N ILE A 140 -17.98 7.74 -15.10
CA ILE A 140 -17.79 7.66 -13.64
C ILE A 140 -18.45 6.39 -13.08
N GLU A 141 -19.66 6.05 -13.55
CA GLU A 141 -20.37 4.85 -13.09
C GLU A 141 -19.61 3.57 -13.47
N VAL A 142 -19.12 3.47 -14.70
CA VAL A 142 -18.29 2.33 -15.15
C VAL A 142 -17.04 2.19 -14.28
N MET A 143 -16.34 3.29 -13.99
CA MET A 143 -15.17 3.25 -13.09
C MET A 143 -15.55 2.84 -11.67
N ALA A 144 -16.67 3.33 -11.13
CA ALA A 144 -17.15 2.95 -9.81
C ALA A 144 -17.47 1.45 -9.71
N GLN A 145 -18.14 0.88 -10.71
CA GLN A 145 -18.42 -0.55 -10.79
C GLN A 145 -17.11 -1.38 -10.87
N GLN A 146 -16.11 -0.89 -11.61
CA GLN A 146 -14.82 -1.56 -11.72
C GLN A 146 -14.05 -1.54 -10.39
N LEU A 147 -14.06 -0.41 -9.67
CA LEU A 147 -13.49 -0.31 -8.33
C LEU A 147 -14.20 -1.24 -7.35
N GLN A 148 -15.53 -1.25 -7.35
CA GLN A 148 -16.31 -2.15 -6.51
C GLN A 148 -15.97 -3.63 -6.75
N LYS A 149 -15.76 -4.02 -8.03
CA LYS A 149 -15.32 -5.37 -8.39
C LYS A 149 -13.92 -5.67 -7.87
N LYS A 150 -12.99 -4.71 -7.92
CA LYS A 150 -11.64 -4.90 -7.36
C LYS A 150 -11.67 -4.97 -5.83
N ASP A 151 -12.48 -4.15 -5.18
CA ASP A 151 -12.66 -4.18 -3.72
C ASP A 151 -13.27 -5.50 -3.26
N SER A 152 -14.25 -6.05 -3.97
CA SER A 152 -14.82 -7.35 -3.62
C SER A 152 -13.82 -8.48 -3.80
N GLN A 153 -12.99 -8.44 -4.85
CA GLN A 153 -11.91 -9.40 -5.04
C GLN A 153 -10.86 -9.31 -3.92
N LEU A 154 -10.44 -8.10 -3.54
CA LEU A 154 -9.51 -7.89 -2.44
C LEU A 154 -10.07 -8.38 -1.11
N LYS A 155 -11.35 -8.08 -0.82
CA LYS A 155 -12.04 -8.58 0.38
C LYS A 155 -12.13 -10.10 0.42
N ALA A 156 -12.42 -10.73 -0.71
CA ALA A 156 -12.46 -12.20 -0.80
C ALA A 156 -11.08 -12.82 -0.53
N LEU A 157 -10.02 -12.21 -1.08
CA LEU A 157 -8.64 -12.67 -0.87
C LEU A 157 -8.19 -12.47 0.59
N ASP A 158 -8.49 -11.30 1.18
CA ASP A 158 -8.22 -11.01 2.59
C ASP A 158 -8.94 -12.00 3.52
N ALA A 159 -10.23 -12.26 3.27
CA ALA A 159 -10.98 -13.27 4.02
C ALA A 159 -10.38 -14.67 3.90
N PHE A 160 -9.95 -15.06 2.69
CA PHE A 160 -9.29 -16.34 2.47
C PHE A 160 -7.99 -16.47 3.28
N TYR A 161 -7.11 -15.48 3.22
CA TYR A 161 -5.85 -15.53 3.97
C TYR A 161 -6.04 -15.42 5.48
N LYS A 162 -7.01 -14.64 5.95
CA LYS A 162 -7.38 -14.61 7.37
C LYS A 162 -7.86 -15.97 7.87
N GLU A 163 -8.69 -16.66 7.08
CA GLU A 163 -9.14 -18.02 7.43
C GLU A 163 -7.97 -19.01 7.46
N GLN A 164 -7.05 -18.93 6.48
CA GLN A 164 -5.85 -19.78 6.47
C GLN A 164 -4.96 -19.52 7.70
N LEU A 165 -4.75 -18.26 8.08
CA LEU A 165 -4.00 -17.90 9.28
C LEU A 165 -4.68 -18.41 10.54
N ALA A 166 -5.99 -18.18 10.69
CA ALA A 166 -6.75 -18.66 11.84
C ALA A 166 -6.70 -20.19 11.95
N GLN A 167 -6.78 -20.91 10.83
CA GLN A 167 -6.66 -22.36 10.81
C GLN A 167 -5.25 -22.83 11.18
N MET A 168 -4.20 -22.13 10.73
CA MET A 168 -2.82 -22.43 11.13
C MET A 168 -2.57 -22.14 12.61
N GLU A 169 -3.03 -21.00 13.11
CA GLU A 169 -2.93 -20.62 14.52
C GLU A 169 -3.65 -21.62 15.41
N LYS A 170 -4.87 -22.04 15.03
CA LYS A 170 -5.61 -23.08 15.74
C LYS A 170 -4.85 -24.40 15.78
N ARG A 171 -4.35 -24.89 14.64
CA ARG A 171 -3.58 -26.15 14.58
C ARG A 171 -2.26 -26.06 15.35
N ASN A 172 -1.60 -24.90 15.32
CA ASN A 172 -0.38 -24.66 16.08
C ASN A 172 -0.68 -24.71 17.59
N TRP A 173 -1.74 -24.02 18.02
CA TRP A 173 -2.20 -24.02 19.39
C TRP A 173 -2.54 -25.42 19.89
N GLU A 174 -3.30 -26.21 19.12
CA GLU A 174 -3.64 -27.59 19.47
C GLU A 174 -2.37 -28.46 19.64
N LYS A 175 -1.41 -28.34 18.71
CA LYS A 175 -0.13 -29.06 18.82
C LYS A 175 0.68 -28.63 20.03
N TYR A 176 0.70 -27.33 20.33
CA TYR A 176 1.38 -26.81 21.52
C TYR A 176 0.75 -27.37 22.79
N GLN A 177 -0.58 -27.36 22.90
CA GLN A 177 -1.28 -27.94 24.05
C GLN A 177 -1.03 -29.43 24.18
N GLN A 178 -1.10 -30.17 23.08
CA GLN A 178 -0.78 -31.60 23.08
C GLN A 178 0.67 -31.87 23.51
N GLY A 179 1.63 -31.11 22.99
CA GLY A 179 3.04 -31.24 23.35
C GLY A 179 3.31 -30.90 24.82
N LYS A 180 2.64 -29.86 25.33
CA LYS A 180 2.66 -29.49 26.75
C LYS A 180 2.14 -30.63 27.63
N GLU A 181 0.97 -31.18 27.30
CA GLU A 181 0.37 -32.28 28.06
C GLU A 181 1.25 -33.52 28.04
N GLN A 182 1.75 -33.92 26.85
CA GLN A 182 2.66 -35.06 26.71
C GLN A 182 3.94 -34.88 27.51
N PHE A 183 4.50 -33.66 27.54
CA PHE A 183 5.68 -33.36 28.34
C PHE A 183 5.39 -33.52 29.83
N HIS A 184 4.30 -32.94 30.34
CA HIS A 184 3.96 -33.04 31.76
C HIS A 184 3.60 -34.47 32.17
N GLN A 185 2.89 -35.20 31.31
CA GLN A 185 2.57 -36.60 31.53
C GLN A 185 3.83 -37.46 31.56
N ALA A 186 4.76 -37.24 30.62
CA ALA A 186 6.04 -37.95 30.59
C ALA A 186 6.88 -37.61 31.83
N ALA A 187 6.96 -36.33 32.21
CA ALA A 187 7.67 -35.89 33.42
C ALA A 187 7.09 -36.56 34.67
N SER A 188 5.77 -36.52 34.86
CA SER A 188 5.09 -37.14 36.02
C SER A 188 5.34 -38.64 36.06
N LYS A 189 5.20 -39.34 34.93
CA LYS A 189 5.48 -40.77 34.83
C LYS A 189 6.95 -41.08 35.13
N THR A 190 7.88 -40.23 34.69
CA THR A 190 9.29 -40.39 35.03
C THR A 190 9.53 -40.15 36.51
N GLU A 191 8.93 -39.12 37.12
CA GLU A 191 9.03 -38.86 38.56
C GLU A 191 8.51 -40.03 39.41
N GLU A 192 7.42 -40.69 38.99
CA GLU A 192 6.91 -41.90 39.65
C GLU A 192 7.89 -43.09 39.59
N ASN A 193 8.62 -43.21 38.48
CA ASN A 193 9.55 -44.34 38.25
C ASN A 193 10.98 -44.06 38.74
N VAL A 194 11.36 -42.79 38.86
CA VAL A 194 12.65 -42.38 39.40
C VAL A 194 12.58 -42.52 40.92
N ARG A 195 13.28 -43.53 41.46
CA ARG A 195 13.41 -43.69 42.90
C ARG A 195 13.98 -42.40 43.51
N SER A 196 13.28 -41.87 44.51
CA SER A 196 13.84 -40.85 45.40
C SER A 196 15.20 -41.33 45.89
N ARG A 197 16.22 -40.53 45.62
CA ARG A 197 17.57 -40.82 46.12
C ARG A 197 17.50 -40.65 47.62
N ASN A 198 17.77 -41.70 48.38
CA ASN A 198 17.82 -41.59 49.83
C ASN A 198 18.96 -40.61 50.18
N THR A 199 18.58 -39.45 50.72
CA THR A 199 19.50 -38.39 51.18
C THR A 199 19.77 -38.50 52.68
N ASP A 200 19.24 -39.54 53.34
CA ASP A 200 19.46 -39.72 54.76
C ASP A 200 20.95 -40.00 55.01
N PRO A 201 21.55 -39.36 56.02
CA PRO A 201 22.92 -39.67 56.39
C PRO A 201 23.00 -41.15 56.82
N ALA A 202 24.05 -41.84 56.40
CA ALA A 202 24.20 -43.29 56.64
C ALA A 202 24.18 -43.69 58.12
N CYS A 203 24.57 -42.77 59.02
CA CYS A 203 24.75 -43.03 60.44
C CYS A 203 24.24 -41.85 61.30
N PRO A 204 22.94 -41.52 61.28
CA PRO A 204 22.41 -40.26 61.84
C PRO A 204 22.66 -40.15 63.35
N GLY A 205 22.46 -41.25 64.09
CA GLY A 205 22.65 -41.28 65.55
C GLY A 205 24.12 -41.05 65.94
N LEU A 206 25.05 -41.79 65.34
CA LEU A 206 26.48 -41.63 65.58
C LEU A 206 26.99 -40.27 65.10
N GLN A 207 26.44 -39.74 64.00
CA GLN A 207 26.74 -38.40 63.51
C GLN A 207 26.36 -37.33 64.53
N ALA A 208 25.15 -37.39 65.10
CA ALA A 208 24.72 -36.44 66.14
C ALA A 208 25.60 -36.54 67.40
N GLN A 209 25.90 -37.76 67.85
CA GLN A 209 26.73 -37.99 69.02
C GLN A 209 28.15 -37.47 68.84
N ILE A 210 28.77 -37.69 67.66
CA ILE A 210 30.13 -37.22 67.42
C ILE A 210 30.23 -35.71 67.28
N PHE A 211 29.22 -35.08 66.66
CA PHE A 211 29.13 -33.63 66.64
C PHE A 211 28.98 -33.05 68.05
N SER A 212 28.14 -33.64 68.91
CA SER A 212 28.02 -33.22 70.31
C SER A 212 29.35 -33.39 71.04
N CYS A 213 30.01 -34.54 70.92
CA CYS A 213 31.25 -34.82 71.64
C CYS A 213 32.36 -33.81 71.31
N TYR A 214 32.56 -33.49 70.01
CA TYR A 214 33.56 -32.50 69.62
C TYR A 214 33.16 -31.07 69.99
N SER A 215 31.87 -30.74 69.97
CA SER A 215 31.37 -29.45 70.45
C SER A 215 31.66 -29.25 71.94
N ASP A 216 31.50 -30.31 72.74
CA ASP A 216 31.67 -30.28 74.19
C ASP A 216 33.15 -30.42 74.61
N ASN A 217 34.01 -30.97 73.74
CA ASN A 217 35.42 -31.26 74.02
C ASN A 217 36.39 -30.62 73.00
N LYS A 218 36.26 -29.31 72.74
CA LYS A 218 37.04 -28.58 71.72
C LYS A 218 38.56 -28.71 71.89
N ASP A 219 39.06 -28.60 73.12
CA ASP A 219 40.50 -28.69 73.42
C ASP A 219 40.97 -30.11 73.76
N HIS A 220 40.04 -31.07 73.87
CA HIS A 220 40.29 -32.44 74.30
C HIS A 220 39.68 -33.47 73.34
N THR A 221 39.89 -33.26 72.04
CA THR A 221 39.29 -34.03 70.94
C THR A 221 39.55 -35.54 71.01
N LEU A 222 40.66 -35.97 71.62
CA LEU A 222 41.01 -37.38 71.79
C LEU A 222 40.02 -38.15 72.67
N LYS A 223 39.26 -37.48 73.55
CA LYS A 223 38.18 -38.12 74.33
C LYS A 223 37.06 -38.67 73.44
N CYS A 224 36.88 -38.09 72.25
CA CYS A 224 35.87 -38.54 71.26
C CYS A 224 36.41 -39.63 70.31
N SER A 225 37.65 -40.09 70.48
CA SER A 225 38.29 -41.03 69.55
C SER A 225 37.60 -42.39 69.45
N GLY A 226 37.01 -42.90 70.53
CA GLY A 226 36.21 -44.13 70.51
C GLY A 226 34.97 -43.98 69.62
N LEU A 227 34.21 -42.90 69.84
CA LEU A 227 33.03 -42.54 69.07
C LEU A 227 33.36 -42.27 67.58
N ALA A 228 34.52 -41.67 67.30
CA ALA A 228 35.03 -41.47 65.95
C ALA A 228 35.32 -42.76 65.21
N LYS A 229 35.87 -43.77 65.90
CA LYS A 229 36.08 -45.10 65.31
C LYS A 229 34.76 -45.77 64.98
N GLU A 230 33.78 -45.72 65.87
CA GLU A 230 32.45 -46.30 65.66
C GLU A 230 31.71 -45.62 64.49
N TYR A 231 31.72 -44.29 64.43
CA TYR A 231 31.15 -43.54 63.31
C TYR A 231 31.81 -43.92 61.98
N MET A 232 33.14 -44.04 61.95
CA MET A 232 33.88 -44.44 60.76
C MET A 232 33.58 -45.88 60.32
N GLN A 233 33.43 -46.80 61.27
CA GLN A 233 33.03 -48.19 61.00
C GLN A 233 31.64 -48.25 60.38
N CYS A 234 30.68 -47.48 60.93
CA CYS A 234 29.33 -47.39 60.40
C CYS A 234 29.33 -46.84 58.96
N ILE A 235 30.06 -45.75 58.67
CA ILE A 235 30.18 -45.22 57.31
C ILE A 235 30.75 -46.25 56.34
N ASN A 236 31.81 -46.97 56.75
CA ASN A 236 32.45 -47.95 55.89
C ASN A 236 31.55 -49.17 55.62
N ALA A 237 30.76 -49.60 56.60
CA ALA A 237 29.75 -50.63 56.41
C ALA A 237 28.66 -50.16 55.44
N ALA A 238 28.15 -48.93 55.60
CA ALA A 238 27.17 -48.35 54.69
C ALA A 238 27.69 -48.21 53.25
N LYS A 239 28.95 -47.76 53.07
CA LYS A 239 29.61 -47.69 51.76
C LYS A 239 29.69 -49.05 51.07
N LYS A 240 30.04 -50.12 51.81
CA LYS A 240 30.09 -51.49 51.27
C LYS A 240 28.70 -51.96 50.81
N ASN A 241 27.64 -51.61 51.53
CA ASN A 241 26.27 -51.98 51.15
C ASN A 241 25.72 -51.16 49.96
N LEU A 242 26.13 -49.90 49.81
CA LEU A 242 25.72 -49.04 48.69
C LEU A 242 26.37 -49.45 47.36
N LEU A 243 27.62 -49.92 47.37
CA LEU A 243 28.34 -50.34 46.16
C LEU A 243 27.79 -51.63 45.50
N ILE A 244 26.91 -52.38 46.18
CA ILE A 244 26.39 -53.67 45.72
C ILE A 244 25.08 -53.54 44.92
N ASN A 245 24.41 -52.37 44.94
CA ASN A 245 23.05 -52.20 44.40
C ASN A 245 22.95 -51.36 43.12
N HIS A 246 23.94 -51.45 42.23
CA HIS A 246 23.86 -50.90 40.87
C HIS A 246 24.07 -52.02 39.84
N GLY A 247 23.03 -52.85 39.69
CA GLY A 247 22.86 -53.77 38.55
C GLY A 247 21.85 -53.20 37.58
#